data_AF-A0A351FRH4-F1
#
_entry.id   AF-A0A351FRH4-F1
#
_cell.length_a   1.000
_cell.length_b   1.000
_cell.length_c   1.000
_cell.angle_alpha   90.00
_cell.angle_beta   90.00
_cell.angle_gamma   90.00
#
_symmetry.space_group_name_H-M   'P 1'
#
loop_
_entity.id
_entity.type
_entity.pdbx_description
1 polymer ?
#
loop_
_entity_poly.entity_id
_entity_poly.type
_entity_poly.pdbx_seq_one_letter_code
_entity_poly.pdbx_strand_id
1 'polypeptide(L)'
;MQGRPQTMLITFFFLGFSIFSSTHLLGHEVDHYNLPLGKQWVDQGEYWNNLLFDAVAKAVNAVNRDIHAAQQIPIPAARQARIKALQHPSTVTFRVRKHLPSAFMAIERLEMQYRLQRANTQDANRVIAHKPNALSSTYGHVPLLPDPRQLSRMTLMRCSLIQVHGQKMGTDKIGHFIAMGYYYYVAYSASRASGASHEEALNQARQIGVDGPISEKGVVGMLPTGVISNADLVANYVGMKFYLNITQPVTLKGASYPAILVSEGNYWRLRPHITRNSDYFSAFISEHYDEALNPCVFEPISRGQIRNIVRKNRDTLLRFYAGDDRTKMTPQYFAEKSKQLATYYGEPYGHIGDTSNLIYLSDVLFEGESRITRTAAQQRPPQISLQPVGPRTLTMGGQSQFAVAVTNQTETPLEAIKVSADLPVTMVVSHLHETAEFDRPHNAIHWHVKRLGPRETKLLRFQASAVSGQAANYEVRAELAGVGTVAFAQKALQIHRTANASHDTPRVAKGAPRQRIPQTGASALPIVQR
;
A
#
# COMPACT_ATOMS: atom_id res chain seq x y z
N MET A 1 -34.76 0.95 -37.51
CA MET A 1 -34.28 2.09 -36.69
C MET A 1 -33.84 1.54 -35.34
N GLN A 2 -32.53 1.63 -35.08
CA GLN A 2 -31.87 1.04 -33.92
C GLN A 2 -32.08 1.90 -32.67
N GLY A 3 -32.40 1.24 -31.55
CA GLY A 3 -32.41 1.84 -30.23
C GLY A 3 -30.99 2.02 -29.68
N ARG A 4 -30.74 3.17 -29.05
CA ARG A 4 -29.58 3.41 -28.17
C ARG A 4 -30.10 3.55 -26.74
N PRO A 5 -29.42 2.95 -25.73
CA PRO A 5 -29.77 3.18 -24.34
C PRO A 5 -29.25 4.56 -23.91
N GLN A 6 -30.10 5.32 -23.21
CA GLN A 6 -29.74 6.58 -22.58
C GLN A 6 -28.78 6.31 -21.41
N THR A 7 -27.58 6.85 -21.51
CA THR A 7 -26.65 7.02 -20.40
C THR A 7 -27.30 7.95 -19.37
N MET A 8 -27.83 7.41 -18.27
CA MET A 8 -28.23 8.20 -17.11
C MET A 8 -26.99 8.87 -16.52
N LEU A 9 -26.86 10.17 -16.77
CA LEU A 9 -25.94 11.04 -16.05
C LEU A 9 -26.47 11.15 -14.61
N ILE A 10 -25.81 10.44 -13.69
CA ILE A 10 -26.08 10.45 -12.25
C ILE A 10 -25.59 11.80 -11.70
N THR A 11 -26.44 12.82 -11.78
CA THR A 11 -26.28 14.11 -11.11
C THR A 11 -26.73 13.96 -9.66
N PHE A 12 -25.87 13.43 -8.78
CA PHE A 12 -26.15 13.42 -7.34
C PHE A 12 -25.71 14.74 -6.70
N PHE A 13 -26.73 15.50 -6.27
CA PHE A 13 -26.77 16.33 -5.06
C PHE A 13 -25.42 16.89 -4.54
N PHE A 14 -24.99 18.00 -5.14
CA PHE A 14 -23.99 18.92 -4.57
C PHE A 14 -24.61 19.98 -3.62
N LEU A 15 -25.90 19.88 -3.29
CA LEU A 15 -26.63 20.88 -2.51
C LEU A 15 -26.57 20.55 -1.01
N GLY A 16 -25.48 20.97 -0.39
CA GLY A 16 -25.20 20.75 1.05
C GLY A 16 -23.75 21.01 1.43
N PHE A 17 -22.88 21.30 0.46
CA PHE A 17 -21.51 21.78 0.68
C PHE A 17 -21.51 23.31 0.86
N SER A 18 -22.31 23.83 1.80
CA SER A 18 -22.16 25.22 2.24
C SER A 18 -20.92 25.33 3.11
N ILE A 19 -19.80 25.53 2.41
CA ILE A 19 -18.78 26.55 2.64
C ILE A 19 -19.14 27.47 3.82
N PHE A 20 -18.85 27.04 5.04
CA PHE A 20 -18.58 27.92 6.18
C PHE A 20 -17.60 27.18 7.09
N SER A 21 -16.39 27.73 7.20
CA SER A 21 -15.20 27.23 7.91
C SER A 21 -14.17 26.44 7.08
N SER A 22 -13.92 26.81 5.83
CA SER A 22 -12.63 26.51 5.18
C SER A 22 -11.52 27.38 5.80
N THR A 23 -11.19 27.10 7.06
CA THR A 23 -9.91 27.49 7.64
C THR A 23 -8.86 26.56 7.05
N HIS A 24 -8.33 26.99 5.91
CA HIS A 24 -7.01 26.67 5.37
C HIS A 24 -6.34 25.41 5.97
N LEU A 25 -6.61 24.25 5.36
CA LEU A 25 -5.76 23.05 5.46
C LEU A 25 -4.47 23.35 4.70
N LEU A 26 -3.62 24.12 5.35
CA LEU A 26 -2.32 24.52 4.88
C LEU A 26 -1.33 23.45 5.38
N GLY A 27 -0.63 22.76 4.47
CA GLY A 27 0.30 21.68 4.80
C GLY A 27 1.39 22.15 5.72
N HIS A 28 1.49 21.54 6.90
CA HIS A 28 2.60 21.78 7.80
C HIS A 28 3.61 20.64 7.67
N GLU A 29 4.88 20.99 7.53
CA GLU A 29 5.98 20.03 7.38
C GLU A 29 6.79 19.98 8.67
N VAL A 30 7.18 18.78 9.07
CA VAL A 30 8.09 18.54 10.19
C VAL A 30 9.49 18.23 9.67
N ASP A 31 10.49 18.48 10.51
CA ASP A 31 11.89 18.19 10.18
C ASP A 31 12.36 16.93 10.93
N HIS A 32 12.39 15.81 10.22
CA HIS A 32 12.87 14.53 10.76
C HIS A 32 14.39 14.30 10.54
N TYR A 33 15.11 15.27 9.96
CA TYR A 33 16.52 15.12 9.63
C TYR A 33 17.46 15.89 10.57
N ASN A 34 16.93 16.85 11.34
CA ASN A 34 17.64 17.57 12.39
C ASN A 34 17.11 17.14 13.76
N LEU A 35 17.79 16.19 14.41
CA LEU A 35 17.30 15.52 15.61
C LEU A 35 18.11 15.88 16.87
N PRO A 36 17.46 16.04 18.05
CA PRO A 36 18.13 16.37 19.30
C PRO A 36 18.70 15.09 19.96
N LEU A 37 19.92 14.70 19.60
CA LEU A 37 20.61 13.56 20.23
C LEU A 37 20.79 13.72 21.73
N GLY A 38 20.77 12.58 22.44
CA GLY A 38 21.06 12.51 23.87
C GLY A 38 19.99 13.14 24.76
N LYS A 39 18.84 13.50 24.20
CA LYS A 39 17.70 14.05 24.95
C LYS A 39 16.68 12.96 25.25
N GLN A 40 16.11 13.02 26.45
CA GLN A 40 15.00 12.18 26.84
C GLN A 40 13.70 12.78 26.34
N TRP A 41 12.93 12.01 25.60
CA TRP A 41 11.67 12.47 25.04
C TRP A 41 10.53 12.29 26.05
N VAL A 42 9.70 13.32 26.19
CA VAL A 42 8.47 13.23 26.96
C VAL A 42 7.39 12.67 26.07
N ASP A 43 6.94 11.45 26.36
CA ASP A 43 5.90 10.78 25.58
C ASP A 43 4.54 11.48 25.75
N GLN A 44 3.89 11.78 24.64
CA GLN A 44 2.60 12.46 24.56
C GLN A 44 1.42 11.49 24.38
N GLY A 45 1.63 10.20 24.62
CA GLY A 45 0.61 9.15 24.49
C GLY A 45 -0.63 9.39 25.37
N GLU A 46 -0.47 9.95 26.56
CA GLU A 46 -1.59 10.32 27.43
C GLU A 46 -2.45 11.44 26.81
N TYR A 47 -1.82 12.47 26.25
CA TYR A 47 -2.54 13.54 25.54
C TYR A 47 -3.35 12.96 24.37
N TRP A 48 -2.73 12.08 23.57
CA TRP A 48 -3.38 11.40 22.45
C TRP A 48 -4.61 10.59 22.88
N ASN A 49 -4.45 9.75 23.91
CA ASN A 49 -5.55 8.92 24.43
C ASN A 49 -6.69 9.79 24.96
N ASN A 50 -6.37 10.83 25.74
CA ASN A 50 -7.37 11.75 26.29
C ASN A 50 -8.12 12.50 25.19
N LEU A 51 -7.42 13.00 24.16
CA LEU A 51 -8.03 13.71 23.04
C LEU A 51 -9.11 12.86 22.35
N LEU A 52 -8.76 11.61 22.00
CA LEU A 52 -9.67 10.72 21.28
C LEU A 52 -10.79 10.19 22.19
N PHE A 53 -10.45 9.78 23.43
CA PHE A 53 -11.44 9.33 24.40
C PHE A 53 -12.49 10.41 24.68
N ASP A 54 -12.06 11.65 24.94
CA ASP A 54 -12.96 12.75 25.24
C ASP A 54 -13.89 13.08 24.09
N ALA A 55 -13.39 13.04 22.86
CA ALA A 55 -14.22 13.27 21.69
C ALA A 55 -15.30 12.19 21.54
N VAL A 56 -14.93 10.91 21.72
CA VAL A 56 -15.89 9.79 21.65
C VAL A 56 -16.91 9.85 22.79
N ALA A 57 -16.46 10.01 24.03
CA ALA A 57 -17.35 10.05 25.19
C ALA A 57 -18.35 11.22 25.10
N LYS A 58 -17.90 12.42 24.73
CA LYS A 58 -18.77 13.58 24.54
C LYS A 58 -19.77 13.37 23.40
N ALA A 59 -19.35 12.77 22.30
CA ALA A 59 -20.22 12.45 21.18
C ALA A 59 -21.32 11.46 21.56
N VAL A 60 -20.97 10.37 22.26
CA VAL A 60 -21.94 9.37 22.74
C VAL A 60 -22.95 10.00 23.68
N ASN A 61 -22.49 10.80 24.65
CA ASN A 61 -23.38 11.51 25.57
C ASN A 61 -24.33 12.47 24.83
N ALA A 62 -23.84 13.18 23.81
CA ALA A 62 -24.66 14.06 22.99
C ALA A 62 -25.72 13.28 22.18
N VAL A 63 -25.34 12.18 21.53
CA VAL A 63 -26.28 11.35 20.75
C VAL A 63 -27.32 10.70 21.65
N ASN A 64 -26.91 10.18 22.82
CA ASN A 64 -27.83 9.55 23.76
C ASN A 64 -28.84 10.54 24.34
N ARG A 65 -28.43 11.78 24.60
CA ARG A 65 -29.36 12.86 24.97
C ARG A 65 -30.35 13.17 23.85
N ASP A 66 -29.89 13.19 22.60
CA ASP A 66 -30.78 13.38 21.44
C ASP A 66 -31.77 12.20 21.29
N ILE A 67 -31.34 10.96 21.57
CA ILE A 67 -32.19 9.76 21.55
C ILE A 67 -33.24 9.84 22.65
N HIS A 68 -32.85 10.23 23.86
CA HIS A 68 -33.77 10.42 24.98
C HIS A 68 -34.83 11.48 24.65
N ALA A 69 -34.44 12.61 24.04
CA ALA A 69 -35.40 13.61 23.58
C ALA A 69 -36.33 13.07 22.47
N ALA A 70 -35.78 12.28 21.54
CA ALA A 70 -36.57 11.68 20.46
C ALA A 70 -37.64 10.71 20.97
N GLN A 71 -37.40 10.01 22.09
CA GLN A 71 -38.40 9.12 22.71
C GLN A 71 -39.65 9.86 23.19
N GLN A 72 -39.55 11.16 23.45
CA GLN A 72 -40.68 12.00 23.88
C GLN A 72 -41.58 12.44 22.71
N ILE A 73 -41.22 12.14 21.46
CA ILE A 73 -42.04 12.49 20.29
C ILE A 73 -43.37 11.69 20.34
N PRO A 74 -44.54 12.33 20.32
CA PRO A 74 -45.83 11.65 20.51
C PRO A 74 -46.20 10.75 19.33
N ILE A 75 -45.79 11.12 18.12
CA ILE A 75 -46.11 10.38 16.89
C ILE A 75 -45.17 9.17 16.74
N PRO A 76 -45.65 7.91 16.82
CA PRO A 76 -44.77 6.73 16.85
C PRO A 76 -43.86 6.59 15.62
N ALA A 77 -44.39 6.84 14.42
CA ALA A 77 -43.61 6.78 13.18
C ALA A 77 -42.47 7.81 13.16
N ALA A 78 -42.74 9.04 13.59
CA ALA A 78 -41.72 10.10 13.67
C ALA A 78 -40.68 9.80 14.76
N ARG A 79 -41.11 9.27 15.91
CA ARG A 79 -40.24 8.80 17.00
C ARG A 79 -39.26 7.75 16.49
N GLN A 80 -39.77 6.69 15.85
CA GLN A 80 -38.95 5.59 15.33
C GLN A 80 -37.99 6.08 14.24
N ALA A 81 -38.47 6.90 13.29
CA ALA A 81 -37.62 7.46 12.25
C ALA A 81 -36.47 8.31 12.84
N ARG A 82 -36.76 9.13 13.87
CA ARG A 82 -35.74 9.95 14.54
C ARG A 82 -34.73 9.11 15.31
N ILE A 83 -35.18 8.10 16.07
CA ILE A 83 -34.29 7.19 16.80
C ILE A 83 -33.39 6.43 15.82
N LYS A 84 -33.96 5.86 14.74
CA LYS A 84 -33.20 5.17 13.70
C LYS A 84 -32.12 6.05 13.06
N ALA A 85 -32.44 7.33 12.79
CA ALA A 85 -31.47 8.29 12.29
C ALA A 85 -30.33 8.55 13.30
N LEU A 86 -30.64 8.66 14.60
CA LEU A 86 -29.64 8.87 15.65
C LEU A 86 -28.78 7.62 15.94
N GLN A 87 -29.33 6.43 15.68
CA GLN A 87 -28.63 5.15 15.73
C GLN A 87 -27.83 4.85 14.47
N HIS A 88 -27.86 5.72 13.46
CA HIS A 88 -27.07 5.48 12.26
C HIS A 88 -25.56 5.68 12.54
N PRO A 89 -24.67 4.78 12.09
CA PRO A 89 -23.23 4.88 12.34
C PRO A 89 -22.60 6.22 11.94
N SER A 90 -23.06 6.81 10.83
CA SER A 90 -22.57 8.11 10.37
C SER A 90 -22.92 9.25 11.34
N THR A 91 -24.02 9.15 12.08
CA THR A 91 -24.47 10.19 13.00
C THR A 91 -23.55 10.29 14.20
N VAL A 92 -23.25 9.15 14.86
CA VAL A 92 -22.32 9.16 16.00
C VAL A 92 -20.90 9.50 15.55
N THR A 93 -20.47 9.00 14.39
CA THR A 93 -19.15 9.30 13.81
C THR A 93 -18.96 10.78 13.49
N PHE A 94 -19.97 11.43 12.89
CA PHE A 94 -19.98 12.87 12.67
C PHE A 94 -19.95 13.67 13.97
N ARG A 95 -20.64 13.20 15.01
CA ARG A 95 -20.61 13.83 16.35
C ARG A 95 -19.22 13.72 16.98
N VAL A 96 -18.51 12.60 16.82
CA VAL A 96 -17.09 12.47 17.22
C VAL A 96 -16.24 13.52 16.50
N ARG A 97 -16.34 13.62 15.16
CA ARG A 97 -15.60 14.61 14.37
C ARG A 97 -15.84 16.04 14.85
N LYS A 98 -17.08 16.38 15.25
CA LYS A 98 -17.43 17.71 15.78
C LYS A 98 -16.81 18.03 17.15
N HIS A 99 -16.47 17.03 17.94
CA HIS A 99 -15.80 17.21 19.23
C HIS A 99 -14.27 17.21 19.13
N LEU A 100 -13.73 16.83 17.97
CA LEU A 100 -12.32 17.00 17.65
C LEU A 100 -12.06 18.42 17.11
N PRO A 101 -10.90 19.03 17.45
CA PRO A 101 -10.51 20.32 16.89
C PRO A 101 -10.38 20.27 15.36
N SER A 102 -10.38 21.43 14.70
CA SER A 102 -9.90 21.49 13.31
C SER A 102 -8.41 21.16 13.26
N ALA A 103 -7.90 20.67 12.11
CA ALA A 103 -6.49 20.32 11.96
C ALA A 103 -5.58 21.48 12.37
N PHE A 104 -5.82 22.68 11.82
CA PHE A 104 -5.08 23.88 12.16
C PHE A 104 -5.11 24.20 13.67
N MET A 105 -6.28 24.14 14.30
CA MET A 105 -6.40 24.42 15.74
C MET A 105 -5.75 23.35 16.61
N ALA A 106 -5.75 22.08 16.17
CA ALA A 106 -5.08 21.00 16.86
C ALA A 106 -3.56 21.23 16.89
N ILE A 107 -3.00 21.57 15.73
CA ILE A 107 -1.58 21.84 15.54
C ILE A 107 -1.17 23.08 16.33
N GLU A 108 -1.82 24.23 16.11
CA GLU A 108 -1.45 25.49 16.76
C GLU A 108 -1.58 25.42 18.29
N ARG A 109 -2.63 24.76 18.80
CA ARG A 109 -2.78 24.58 20.25
C ARG A 109 -1.66 23.74 20.84
N LEU A 110 -1.25 22.67 20.17
CA LEU A 110 -0.12 21.84 20.60
C LEU A 110 1.19 22.61 20.54
N GLU A 111 1.47 23.28 19.43
CA GLU A 111 2.65 24.12 19.27
C GLU A 111 2.75 25.20 20.35
N MET A 112 1.64 25.88 20.66
CA MET A 112 1.56 26.87 21.73
C MET A 112 1.75 26.23 23.11
N GLN A 113 1.10 25.10 23.39
CA GLN A 113 1.26 24.38 24.65
C GLN A 113 2.71 23.97 24.87
N TYR A 114 3.39 23.46 23.84
CA TYR A 114 4.80 23.07 23.94
C TYR A 114 5.74 24.26 24.11
N ARG A 115 5.45 25.41 23.47
CA ARG A 115 6.21 26.65 23.72
C ARG A 115 6.09 27.09 25.19
N LEU A 116 4.87 27.09 25.74
CA LEU A 116 4.61 27.44 27.13
C LEU A 116 5.28 26.46 28.10
N GLN A 117 5.14 25.16 27.84
CA GLN A 117 5.79 24.14 28.67
C GLN A 117 7.32 24.28 28.62
N ARG A 118 7.92 24.51 27.44
CA ARG A 118 9.37 24.73 27.32
C ARG A 118 9.84 25.97 28.08
N ALA A 119 9.07 27.05 28.08
CA ALA A 119 9.37 28.24 28.87
C ALA A 119 9.34 27.96 30.38
N ASN A 120 8.49 27.01 30.81
CA ASN A 120 8.30 26.66 32.21
C ASN A 120 9.16 25.47 32.69
N THR A 121 9.75 24.69 31.78
CA THR A 121 10.54 23.50 32.14
C THR A 121 12.01 23.88 32.27
N GLN A 122 12.58 23.79 33.48
CA GLN A 122 14.01 24.01 33.72
C GLN A 122 14.90 22.81 33.32
N ASP A 123 14.29 21.67 32.99
CA ASP A 123 15.01 20.45 32.63
C ASP A 123 15.50 20.49 31.17
N ALA A 124 16.74 20.93 31.00
CA ALA A 124 17.40 21.01 29.70
C ALA A 124 17.61 19.63 29.03
N ASN A 125 17.44 18.51 29.75
CA ASN A 125 17.65 17.15 29.22
C ASN A 125 16.38 16.49 28.68
N ARG A 126 15.20 17.09 28.92
CA ARG A 126 13.93 16.59 28.41
C ARG A 126 13.44 17.38 27.20
N VAL A 127 12.93 16.67 26.20
CA VAL A 127 12.35 17.24 24.98
C VAL A 127 10.90 16.80 24.89
N ILE A 128 9.99 17.76 25.04
CA ILE A 128 8.56 17.55 24.84
C ILE A 128 8.24 17.60 23.35
N ALA A 129 8.79 18.61 22.67
CA ALA A 129 8.65 18.81 21.24
C ALA A 129 9.94 19.44 20.69
N HIS A 130 10.38 18.98 19.52
CA HIS A 130 11.56 19.49 18.85
C HIS A 130 11.19 20.21 17.56
N LYS A 131 11.55 21.48 17.49
CA LYS A 131 11.41 22.30 16.28
C LYS A 131 12.73 23.03 16.07
N PRO A 132 13.54 22.66 15.06
CA PRO A 132 14.79 23.35 14.80
C PRO A 132 14.52 24.83 14.46
N ASN A 133 15.51 25.71 14.56
CA ASN A 133 15.33 27.08 14.08
C ASN A 133 15.17 27.09 12.55
N ALA A 134 14.54 28.12 11.98
CA ALA A 134 14.24 28.14 10.54
C ALA A 134 15.50 27.93 9.68
N LEU A 135 16.59 28.61 10.04
CA LEU A 135 17.89 28.53 9.35
C LEU A 135 18.64 27.22 9.58
N SER A 136 18.32 26.46 10.63
CA SER A 136 18.91 25.15 10.90
C SER A 136 17.99 23.99 10.52
N SER A 137 16.86 24.30 9.88
CA SER A 137 15.91 23.30 9.41
C SER A 137 16.27 22.80 8.03
N THR A 138 15.75 21.65 7.67
CA THR A 138 15.89 21.05 6.33
C THR A 138 15.46 22.01 5.22
N TYR A 139 14.50 22.89 5.53
CA TYR A 139 13.95 23.89 4.60
C TYR A 139 14.68 25.23 4.61
N GLY A 140 15.55 25.49 5.59
CA GLY A 140 16.20 26.79 5.80
C GLY A 140 17.28 27.16 4.78
N HIS A 141 17.77 26.17 4.04
CA HIS A 141 18.87 26.35 3.08
C HIS A 141 18.42 26.34 1.62
N VAL A 142 17.11 26.23 1.36
CA VAL A 142 16.58 26.24 -0.01
C VAL A 142 16.69 27.68 -0.53
N PRO A 143 17.23 27.94 -1.74
CA PRO A 143 17.42 29.29 -2.25
C PRO A 143 16.11 30.09 -2.22
N LEU A 144 16.18 31.34 -1.75
CA LEU A 144 15.01 32.18 -1.47
C LEU A 144 14.20 32.57 -2.72
N LEU A 145 14.72 32.33 -3.93
CA LEU A 145 14.10 32.78 -5.17
C LEU A 145 14.18 31.73 -6.29
N PRO A 146 13.12 31.57 -7.11
CA PRO A 146 11.85 32.32 -7.13
C PRO A 146 10.66 31.46 -6.63
N ASP A 147 10.79 30.74 -5.52
CA ASP A 147 9.67 29.95 -4.98
C ASP A 147 8.99 30.68 -3.80
N PRO A 148 7.85 31.37 -3.99
CA PRO A 148 7.14 32.08 -2.92
C PRO A 148 6.65 31.15 -1.79
N ARG A 149 6.60 29.82 -2.04
CA ARG A 149 6.27 28.80 -1.03
C ARG A 149 7.36 28.66 0.03
N GLN A 150 8.56 29.15 -0.22
CA GLN A 150 9.69 29.12 0.71
C GLN A 150 9.42 29.88 2.01
N LEU A 151 8.78 31.04 1.92
CA LEU A 151 8.37 31.77 3.12
C LEU A 151 7.40 30.93 3.94
N SER A 152 6.42 30.29 3.27
CA SER A 152 5.49 29.35 3.90
C SER A 152 6.22 28.21 4.64
N ARG A 153 7.17 27.53 3.97
CA ARG A 153 7.99 26.44 4.54
C ARG A 153 8.91 26.90 5.69
N MET A 154 9.47 28.10 5.60
CA MET A 154 10.47 28.59 6.56
C MET A 154 9.85 29.20 7.82
N THR A 155 8.66 29.80 7.73
CA THR A 155 8.07 30.56 8.85
C THR A 155 6.67 30.09 9.29
N LEU A 156 5.74 29.81 8.36
CA LEU A 156 4.33 29.64 8.72
C LEU A 156 3.90 28.19 8.93
N MET A 157 4.58 27.23 8.29
CA MET A 157 4.10 25.86 8.11
C MET A 157 4.98 24.81 8.78
N ARG A 158 5.72 25.18 9.81
CA ARG A 158 6.64 24.25 10.46
C ARG A 158 5.96 23.59 11.65
N CYS A 159 6.04 22.27 11.73
CA CYS A 159 5.57 21.51 12.88
C CYS A 159 6.72 20.98 13.73
N SER A 160 6.42 20.71 15.00
CA SER A 160 7.36 20.09 15.92
C SER A 160 7.34 18.58 15.76
N LEU A 161 8.52 17.97 15.84
CA LEU A 161 8.67 16.55 16.07
C LEU A 161 8.33 16.24 17.54
N ILE A 162 7.49 15.24 17.77
CA ILE A 162 7.08 14.77 19.10
C ILE A 162 7.24 13.26 19.21
N GLN A 163 7.16 12.75 20.44
CA GLN A 163 7.01 11.33 20.70
C GLN A 163 5.60 11.01 21.19
N VAL A 164 4.96 10.00 20.61
CA VAL A 164 3.64 9.50 21.04
C VAL A 164 3.71 7.98 21.06
N HIS A 165 3.42 7.36 22.20
CA HIS A 165 3.42 5.89 22.38
C HIS A 165 4.71 5.23 21.86
N GLY A 166 5.86 5.84 22.16
CA GLY A 166 7.19 5.41 21.75
C GLY A 166 7.57 5.71 20.29
N GLN A 167 6.65 6.24 19.48
CA GLN A 167 6.87 6.54 18.06
C GLN A 167 7.13 8.03 17.82
N LYS A 168 7.89 8.35 16.78
CA LYS A 168 8.18 9.73 16.37
C LYS A 168 7.23 10.15 15.25
N MET A 169 6.74 11.38 15.35
CA MET A 169 5.85 11.98 14.36
C MET A 169 5.84 13.50 14.47
N GLY A 170 5.48 14.17 13.37
CA GLY A 170 5.15 15.59 13.39
C GLY A 170 3.80 15.87 14.05
N THR A 171 3.67 17.05 14.66
CA THR A 171 2.38 17.51 15.22
C THR A 171 1.28 17.66 14.16
N ASP A 172 1.66 17.90 12.91
CA ASP A 172 0.79 17.92 11.73
C ASP A 172 0.06 16.60 11.48
N LYS A 173 0.69 15.45 11.77
CA LYS A 173 0.09 14.11 11.59
C LYS A 173 -1.18 13.93 12.42
N ILE A 174 -1.33 14.65 13.53
CA ILE A 174 -2.57 14.69 14.32
C ILE A 174 -3.69 15.34 13.51
N GLY A 175 -3.40 16.44 12.82
CA GLY A 175 -4.33 17.12 11.91
C GLY A 175 -4.76 16.22 10.75
N HIS A 176 -3.82 15.52 10.13
CA HIS A 176 -4.07 14.53 9.09
C HIS A 176 -4.98 13.39 9.59
N PHE A 177 -4.63 12.79 10.72
CA PHE A 177 -5.43 11.74 11.35
C PHE A 177 -6.87 12.17 11.63
N ILE A 178 -7.09 13.33 12.27
CA ILE A 178 -8.43 13.76 12.67
C ILE A 178 -9.25 14.35 11.51
N ALA A 179 -8.66 15.18 10.66
CA ALA A 179 -9.41 15.92 9.64
C ALA A 179 -9.43 15.18 8.31
N MET A 180 -8.26 14.87 7.76
CA MET A 180 -8.15 14.17 6.48
C MET A 180 -8.62 12.71 6.59
N GLY A 181 -8.37 12.06 7.74
CA GLY A 181 -8.98 10.76 8.03
C GLY A 181 -10.50 10.77 8.03
N TYR A 182 -11.14 11.88 8.43
CA TYR A 182 -12.60 12.01 8.33
C TYR A 182 -13.07 12.14 6.88
N TYR A 183 -12.35 12.91 6.04
CA TYR A 183 -12.69 13.00 4.63
C TYR A 183 -12.54 11.67 3.91
N TYR A 184 -11.50 10.91 4.21
CA TYR A 184 -11.35 9.53 3.73
C TYR A 184 -12.52 8.66 4.18
N TYR A 185 -12.94 8.76 5.45
CA TYR A 185 -14.10 8.04 5.96
C TYR A 185 -15.39 8.41 5.24
N VAL A 186 -15.63 9.70 4.98
CA VAL A 186 -16.84 10.16 4.26
C VAL A 186 -16.86 9.60 2.85
N ALA A 187 -15.72 9.65 2.15
CA ALA A 187 -15.61 9.10 0.80
C ALA A 187 -15.80 7.59 0.77
N TYR A 188 -15.09 6.87 1.63
CA TYR A 188 -15.26 5.43 1.79
C TYR A 188 -16.73 5.06 2.06
N SER A 189 -17.39 5.77 2.99
CA SER A 189 -18.77 5.52 3.37
C SER A 189 -19.75 5.81 2.23
N ALA A 190 -19.51 6.89 1.47
CA ALA A 190 -20.31 7.23 0.30
C ALA A 190 -20.17 6.16 -0.79
N SER A 191 -18.95 5.72 -1.10
CA SER A 191 -18.69 4.66 -2.08
C SER A 191 -19.38 3.34 -1.68
N ARG A 192 -19.30 2.96 -0.39
CA ARG A 192 -20.00 1.78 0.13
C ARG A 192 -21.51 1.91 0.02
N ALA A 193 -22.07 3.08 0.29
CA ALA A 193 -23.50 3.36 0.14
C ALA A 193 -23.97 3.28 -1.33
N SER A 194 -23.07 3.59 -2.28
CA SER A 194 -23.30 3.43 -3.72
C SER A 194 -23.08 1.99 -4.23
N GLY A 195 -22.81 1.03 -3.36
CA GLY A 195 -22.66 -0.38 -3.71
C GLY A 195 -21.24 -0.83 -4.08
N ALA A 196 -20.23 0.06 -3.99
CA ALA A 196 -18.84 -0.32 -4.22
C ALA A 196 -18.39 -1.35 -3.18
N SER A 197 -17.54 -2.29 -3.58
CA SER A 197 -16.88 -3.25 -2.68
C SER A 197 -15.99 -2.55 -1.63
N HIS A 198 -15.54 -3.30 -0.63
CA HIS A 198 -14.63 -2.77 0.39
C HIS A 198 -13.34 -2.23 -0.24
N GLU A 199 -12.75 -2.99 -1.15
CA GLU A 199 -11.50 -2.63 -1.82
C GLU A 199 -11.66 -1.41 -2.74
N GLU A 200 -12.75 -1.34 -3.51
CA GLU A 200 -13.06 -0.18 -4.35
C GLU A 200 -13.27 1.08 -3.51
N ALA A 201 -14.01 0.98 -2.40
CA ALA A 201 -14.22 2.11 -1.50
C ALA A 201 -12.91 2.58 -0.84
N LEU A 202 -12.03 1.65 -0.45
CA LEU A 202 -10.69 2.00 0.04
C LEU A 202 -9.85 2.68 -1.04
N ASN A 203 -9.88 2.18 -2.27
CA ASN A 203 -9.19 2.80 -3.41
C ASN A 203 -9.67 4.25 -3.63
N GLN A 204 -10.98 4.48 -3.62
CA GLN A 204 -11.56 5.82 -3.80
C GLN A 204 -11.19 6.77 -2.65
N ALA A 205 -11.22 6.29 -1.40
CA ALA A 205 -10.79 7.10 -0.25
C ALA A 205 -9.32 7.51 -0.35
N ARG A 206 -8.43 6.59 -0.74
CA ARG A 206 -7.00 6.87 -0.96
C ARG A 206 -6.78 7.90 -2.06
N GLN A 207 -7.54 7.79 -3.15
CA GLN A 207 -7.45 8.74 -4.27
C GLN A 207 -7.69 10.18 -3.81
N ILE A 208 -8.52 10.44 -2.78
CA ILE A 208 -8.72 11.82 -2.29
C ILE A 208 -7.47 12.44 -1.68
N GLY A 209 -6.62 11.66 -1.01
CA GLY A 209 -5.37 12.23 -0.50
C GLY A 209 -4.25 12.24 -1.52
N VAL A 210 -4.34 11.47 -2.60
CA VAL A 210 -3.32 11.49 -3.67
C VAL A 210 -3.68 12.49 -4.78
N ASP A 211 -4.95 12.55 -5.17
CA ASP A 211 -5.46 13.29 -6.33
C ASP A 211 -6.69 14.14 -5.93
N GLY A 212 -6.71 15.42 -6.32
CA GLY A 212 -7.84 16.33 -6.08
C GLY A 212 -7.44 17.67 -5.44
N PRO A 213 -8.37 18.64 -5.36
CA PRO A 213 -8.05 20.00 -4.91
C PRO A 213 -7.62 20.09 -3.43
N ILE A 214 -8.05 19.16 -2.57
CA ILE A 214 -7.70 19.09 -1.13
C ILE A 214 -6.72 17.92 -0.86
N SER A 215 -6.01 17.44 -1.88
CA SER A 215 -5.08 16.31 -1.77
C SER A 215 -3.65 16.75 -1.45
N GLU A 216 -2.76 15.77 -1.21
CA GLU A 216 -1.31 15.96 -1.15
C GLU A 216 -0.73 16.46 -2.48
N LYS A 217 -1.35 16.20 -3.64
CA LYS A 217 -0.95 16.88 -4.90
C LYS A 217 -1.60 18.26 -5.07
N GLY A 218 -2.62 18.55 -4.27
CA GLY A 218 -3.41 19.78 -4.29
C GLY A 218 -3.01 20.78 -3.21
N VAL A 219 -4.00 21.39 -2.57
CA VAL A 219 -3.83 22.51 -1.62
C VAL A 219 -3.20 22.10 -0.29
N VAL A 220 -3.06 20.81 0.00
CA VAL A 220 -2.50 20.33 1.29
C VAL A 220 -0.98 20.13 1.22
N GLY A 221 -0.43 19.47 0.18
CA GLY A 221 1.00 19.14 0.12
C GLY A 221 1.78 19.87 -0.98
N MET A 222 1.88 19.27 -2.17
CA MET A 222 2.70 19.72 -3.31
C MET A 222 2.49 21.18 -3.71
N LEU A 223 1.25 21.70 -3.76
CA LEU A 223 1.04 23.11 -4.13
C LEU A 223 1.56 24.08 -3.06
N PRO A 224 1.29 23.94 -1.75
CA PRO A 224 1.83 24.85 -0.74
C PRO A 224 3.26 24.53 -0.26
N THR A 225 3.68 23.25 -0.25
CA THR A 225 4.93 22.78 0.37
C THR A 225 5.87 22.08 -0.61
N GLY A 226 5.46 21.71 -1.83
CA GLY A 226 6.31 20.96 -2.79
C GLY A 226 6.85 19.63 -2.26
N VAL A 227 6.17 19.08 -1.24
CA VAL A 227 6.44 17.79 -0.62
C VAL A 227 5.15 16.99 -0.67
N ILE A 228 5.25 15.69 -0.92
CA ILE A 228 4.17 14.74 -0.64
C ILE A 228 4.69 13.77 0.42
N SER A 229 4.09 13.82 1.60
CA SER A 229 4.50 12.99 2.73
C SER A 229 3.76 11.65 2.73
N ASN A 230 4.52 10.56 2.61
CA ASN A 230 3.97 9.22 2.78
C ASN A 230 3.49 8.98 4.24
N ALA A 231 4.05 9.72 5.20
CA ALA A 231 3.59 9.73 6.59
C ALA A 231 2.24 10.47 6.75
N ASP A 232 1.93 11.48 5.92
CA ASP A 232 0.58 12.08 5.90
C ASP A 232 -0.45 11.13 5.29
N LEU A 233 -0.11 10.45 4.20
CA LEU A 233 -1.00 9.49 3.57
C LEU A 233 -1.39 8.34 4.52
N VAL A 234 -0.43 7.79 5.28
CA VAL A 234 -0.75 6.76 6.27
C VAL A 234 -1.50 7.35 7.48
N ALA A 235 -1.22 8.58 7.92
CA ALA A 235 -2.01 9.24 8.97
C ALA A 235 -3.48 9.45 8.55
N ASN A 236 -3.72 9.87 7.31
CA ASN A 236 -5.06 9.97 6.72
C ASN A 236 -5.76 8.59 6.72
N TYR A 237 -5.06 7.56 6.24
CA TYR A 237 -5.60 6.21 6.14
C TYR A 237 -5.93 5.59 7.51
N VAL A 238 -5.04 5.74 8.49
CA VAL A 238 -5.25 5.22 9.86
C VAL A 238 -6.32 6.07 10.58
N GLY A 239 -6.41 7.37 10.30
CA GLY A 239 -7.50 8.23 10.74
C GLY A 239 -8.88 7.79 10.22
N MET A 240 -8.97 7.41 8.94
CA MET A 240 -10.18 6.79 8.39
C MET A 240 -10.54 5.51 9.14
N LYS A 241 -9.55 4.65 9.43
CA LYS A 241 -9.77 3.44 10.23
C LYS A 241 -10.26 3.77 11.64
N PHE A 242 -9.79 4.84 12.27
CA PHE A 242 -10.34 5.29 13.55
C PHE A 242 -11.83 5.62 13.43
N TYR A 243 -12.24 6.37 12.40
CA TYR A 243 -13.66 6.70 12.19
C TYR A 243 -14.53 5.48 11.89
N LEU A 244 -14.02 4.53 11.09
CA LEU A 244 -14.68 3.23 10.93
C LEU A 244 -14.77 2.49 12.27
N ASN A 245 -13.69 2.49 13.04
CA ASN A 245 -13.61 1.78 14.29
C ASN A 245 -14.59 2.27 15.36
N ILE A 246 -15.16 3.47 15.22
CA ILE A 246 -16.22 3.95 16.12
C ILE A 246 -17.38 2.95 16.19
N THR A 247 -17.77 2.33 15.07
CA THR A 247 -18.98 1.48 15.01
C THR A 247 -18.78 0.10 14.41
N GLN A 248 -17.64 -0.18 13.79
CA GLN A 248 -17.33 -1.48 13.20
C GLN A 248 -15.91 -1.95 13.59
N PRO A 249 -15.62 -3.26 13.55
CA PRO A 249 -14.26 -3.73 13.72
C PRO A 249 -13.34 -3.24 12.59
N VAL A 250 -12.05 -3.10 12.88
CA VAL A 250 -11.01 -2.76 11.90
C VAL A 250 -9.74 -3.56 12.17
N THR A 251 -8.89 -3.71 11.15
CA THR A 251 -7.54 -4.24 11.33
C THR A 251 -6.57 -3.09 11.59
N LEU A 252 -5.78 -3.16 12.66
CA LEU A 252 -4.69 -2.23 12.96
C LEU A 252 -3.45 -3.06 13.25
N LYS A 253 -2.32 -2.70 12.63
CA LYS A 253 -1.05 -3.41 12.83
C LYS A 253 -1.13 -4.93 12.63
N GLY A 254 -1.96 -5.38 11.68
CA GLY A 254 -2.21 -6.81 11.42
C GLY A 254 -3.13 -7.52 12.42
N ALA A 255 -3.61 -6.84 13.47
CA ALA A 255 -4.54 -7.40 14.45
C ALA A 255 -5.94 -6.82 14.30
N SER A 256 -6.97 -7.62 14.61
CA SER A 256 -8.37 -7.18 14.58
C SER A 256 -8.75 -6.47 15.87
N TYR A 257 -9.26 -5.24 15.76
CA TYR A 257 -9.76 -4.43 16.87
C TYR A 257 -11.29 -4.32 16.79
N PRO A 258 -12.02 -4.58 17.90
CA PRO A 258 -13.47 -4.48 17.92
C PRO A 258 -13.92 -3.02 17.76
N ALA A 259 -15.19 -2.80 17.37
CA ALA A 259 -15.76 -1.45 17.36
C ALA A 259 -15.65 -0.77 18.74
N ILE A 260 -15.35 0.52 18.80
CA ILE A 260 -15.26 1.30 20.05
C ILE A 260 -16.62 1.35 20.75
N LEU A 261 -17.70 1.49 19.98
CA LEU A 261 -19.06 1.56 20.47
C LEU A 261 -19.84 0.27 20.21
N VAL A 262 -20.83 0.04 21.06
CA VAL A 262 -21.87 -0.97 20.91
C VAL A 262 -23.24 -0.33 21.07
N SER A 263 -24.23 -0.87 20.38
CA SER A 263 -25.64 -0.54 20.61
C SER A 263 -26.13 -1.25 21.88
N GLU A 264 -26.78 -0.51 22.77
CA GLU A 264 -27.44 -1.04 23.97
C GLU A 264 -28.89 -0.54 23.99
N GLY A 265 -29.80 -1.39 23.50
CA GLY A 265 -31.16 -0.98 23.19
C GLY A 265 -31.19 0.17 22.19
N ASN A 266 -31.79 1.29 22.58
CA ASN A 266 -31.85 2.49 21.74
C ASN A 266 -30.57 3.34 21.78
N TYR A 267 -29.65 3.08 22.72
CA TYR A 267 -28.53 3.96 23.03
C TYR A 267 -27.20 3.42 22.50
N TRP A 268 -26.21 4.31 22.45
CA TRP A 268 -24.81 3.95 22.23
C TRP A 268 -24.08 3.82 23.56
N ARG A 269 -23.19 2.84 23.67
CA ARG A 269 -22.31 2.68 24.83
C ARG A 269 -20.88 2.41 24.38
N LEU A 270 -19.91 3.02 25.08
CA LEU A 270 -18.50 2.64 24.92
C LEU A 270 -18.31 1.20 25.41
N ARG A 271 -17.45 0.44 24.72
CA ARG A 271 -17.08 -0.88 25.24
C ARG A 271 -16.35 -0.74 26.58
N PRO A 272 -16.54 -1.69 27.53
CA PRO A 272 -16.03 -1.54 28.91
C PRO A 272 -14.51 -1.36 29.01
N HIS A 273 -13.73 -1.94 28.08
CA HIS A 273 -12.26 -1.80 28.06
C HIS A 273 -11.78 -0.46 27.48
N ILE A 274 -12.67 0.34 26.87
CA ILE A 274 -12.35 1.67 26.35
C ILE A 274 -12.56 2.66 27.49
N THR A 275 -11.50 2.95 28.21
CA THR A 275 -11.50 3.91 29.33
C THR A 275 -10.54 5.05 29.04
N ARG A 276 -10.65 6.16 29.79
CA ARG A 276 -9.74 7.29 29.68
C ARG A 276 -8.26 6.89 29.80
N ASN A 277 -7.99 5.94 30.69
CA ASN A 277 -6.64 5.48 31.02
C ASN A 277 -6.22 4.24 30.20
N SER A 278 -7.09 3.75 29.30
CA SER A 278 -6.72 2.63 28.43
C SER A 278 -5.71 3.07 27.37
N ASP A 279 -4.85 2.14 26.97
CA ASP A 279 -3.89 2.30 25.88
C ASP A 279 -4.52 1.99 24.50
N TYR A 280 -5.84 1.80 24.42
CA TYR A 280 -6.53 1.40 23.19
C TYR A 280 -6.18 2.27 21.99
N PHE A 281 -6.10 3.58 22.19
CA PHE A 281 -5.80 4.53 21.12
C PHE A 281 -4.33 4.53 20.66
N SER A 282 -3.42 3.89 21.42
CA SER A 282 -2.04 3.65 20.98
C SER A 282 -1.94 2.76 19.75
N ALA A 283 -2.96 1.93 19.49
CA ALA A 283 -3.03 1.07 18.31
C ALA A 283 -3.00 1.86 17.00
N PHE A 284 -3.42 3.12 17.02
CA PHE A 284 -3.43 4.01 15.86
C PHE A 284 -2.11 4.76 15.63
N ILE A 285 -1.13 4.61 16.52
CA ILE A 285 0.19 5.23 16.39
C ILE A 285 1.20 4.21 15.87
N SER A 286 1.97 4.57 14.84
CA SER A 286 2.98 3.70 14.24
C SER A 286 4.17 4.49 13.73
N GLU A 287 5.30 3.81 13.61
CA GLU A 287 6.52 4.30 12.95
C GLU A 287 6.33 4.79 11.51
N HIS A 288 5.23 4.40 10.85
CA HIS A 288 4.86 4.96 9.54
C HIS A 288 4.69 6.49 9.54
N TYR A 289 4.52 7.12 10.70
CA TYR A 289 4.40 8.58 10.84
C TYR A 289 5.75 9.31 10.85
N ASP A 290 6.87 8.57 10.86
CA ASP A 290 8.21 9.12 10.79
C ASP A 290 8.63 9.31 9.33
N GLU A 291 8.82 10.55 8.89
CA GLU A 291 9.11 10.87 7.48
C GLU A 291 10.54 10.58 7.05
N ALA A 292 11.47 10.39 8.00
CA ALA A 292 12.81 9.95 7.63
C ALA A 292 12.81 8.44 7.33
N LEU A 293 12.00 7.65 8.05
CA LEU A 293 11.86 6.21 7.80
C LEU A 293 10.87 5.89 6.67
N ASN A 294 9.77 6.67 6.58
CA ASN A 294 8.73 6.61 5.55
C ASN A 294 8.85 7.82 4.61
N PRO A 295 9.78 7.77 3.63
CA PRO A 295 10.30 8.95 2.95
C PRO A 295 9.24 9.70 2.15
N CYS A 296 9.35 11.03 2.14
CA CYS A 296 8.52 11.91 1.32
C CYS A 296 9.02 11.96 -0.14
N VAL A 297 8.08 12.27 -1.05
CA VAL A 297 8.42 12.68 -2.42
C VAL A 297 8.70 14.17 -2.43
N PHE A 298 9.89 14.55 -2.87
CA PHE A 298 10.31 15.95 -2.98
C PHE A 298 10.33 16.43 -4.43
N GLU A 299 10.09 17.72 -4.65
CA GLU A 299 10.36 18.36 -5.94
C GLU A 299 11.83 18.23 -6.37
N PRO A 300 12.12 18.10 -7.68
CA PRO A 300 13.49 17.91 -8.17
C PRO A 300 14.52 18.91 -7.63
N ILE A 301 14.12 20.19 -7.47
CA ILE A 301 15.00 21.27 -7.05
C ILE A 301 15.44 21.18 -5.58
N SER A 302 14.61 20.61 -4.69
CA SER A 302 14.93 20.50 -3.26
C SER A 302 15.69 19.22 -2.91
N ARG A 303 15.59 18.17 -3.73
CA ARG A 303 16.19 16.85 -3.48
C ARG A 303 17.69 16.91 -3.17
N GLY A 304 18.46 17.64 -3.97
CA GLY A 304 19.92 17.72 -3.82
C GLY A 304 20.33 18.28 -2.46
N GLN A 305 19.64 19.33 -2.02
CA GLN A 305 19.91 19.95 -0.73
C GLN A 305 19.43 19.10 0.44
N ILE A 306 18.24 18.50 0.35
CA ILE A 306 17.76 17.63 1.43
C ILE A 306 18.74 16.46 1.62
N ARG A 307 19.22 15.85 0.53
CA ARG A 307 20.31 14.86 0.59
C ARG A 307 21.56 15.41 1.29
N ASN A 308 21.99 16.64 0.98
CA ASN A 308 23.13 17.26 1.67
C ASN A 308 22.89 17.40 3.19
N ILE A 309 21.68 17.75 3.62
CA ILE A 309 21.33 17.89 5.04
C ILE A 309 21.31 16.53 5.73
N VAL A 310 20.71 15.53 5.10
CA VAL A 310 20.75 14.14 5.60
C VAL A 310 22.19 13.66 5.77
N ARG A 311 23.08 13.91 4.78
CA ARG A 311 24.51 13.57 4.90
C ARG A 311 25.20 14.32 6.03
N LYS A 312 24.93 15.63 6.16
CA LYS A 312 25.51 16.45 7.23
C LYS A 312 25.14 15.93 8.61
N ASN A 313 23.93 15.40 8.76
CA ASN A 313 23.40 14.84 10.00
C ASN A 313 23.56 13.32 10.10
N ARG A 314 24.44 12.71 9.28
CA ARG A 314 24.57 11.25 9.17
C ARG A 314 24.71 10.56 10.53
N ASP A 315 25.73 10.93 11.31
CA ASP A 315 26.03 10.26 12.58
C ASP A 315 24.90 10.43 13.59
N THR A 316 24.23 11.59 13.56
CA THR A 316 23.04 11.87 14.36
C THR A 316 21.89 10.94 13.99
N LEU A 317 21.58 10.82 12.69
CA LEU A 317 20.47 9.98 12.22
C LEU A 317 20.75 8.50 12.50
N LEU A 318 21.98 8.03 12.26
CA LEU A 318 22.38 6.66 12.58
C LEU A 318 22.20 6.36 14.06
N ARG A 319 22.75 7.19 14.96
CA ARG A 319 22.61 6.98 16.41
C ARG A 319 21.17 7.11 16.88
N PHE A 320 20.37 7.99 16.29
CA PHE A 320 18.98 8.18 16.69
C PHE A 320 18.12 6.96 16.34
N TYR A 321 18.25 6.42 15.12
CA TYR A 321 17.40 5.31 14.65
C TYR A 321 17.95 3.92 14.98
N ALA A 322 19.27 3.76 15.04
CA ALA A 322 19.90 2.49 15.39
C ALA A 322 20.20 2.36 16.90
N GLY A 323 20.25 3.48 17.64
CA GLY A 323 20.71 3.49 19.03
C GLY A 323 22.17 3.05 19.12
N ASP A 324 22.48 2.18 20.09
CA ASP A 324 23.78 1.54 20.24
C ASP A 324 23.88 0.20 19.49
N ASP A 325 22.80 -0.22 18.81
CA ASP A 325 22.74 -1.48 18.10
C ASP A 325 23.41 -1.37 16.73
N ARG A 326 24.67 -1.81 16.67
CA ARG A 326 25.47 -1.81 15.44
C ARG A 326 24.86 -2.65 14.31
N THR A 327 24.01 -3.63 14.61
CA THR A 327 23.36 -4.44 13.56
C THR A 327 22.35 -3.61 12.75
N LYS A 328 21.80 -2.54 13.35
CA LYS A 328 20.89 -1.59 12.70
C LYS A 328 21.60 -0.44 11.98
N MET A 329 22.90 -0.27 12.19
CA MET A 329 23.69 0.77 11.51
C MET A 329 24.17 0.31 10.12
N THR A 330 23.26 -0.27 9.33
CA THR A 330 23.59 -0.85 8.01
C THR A 330 22.64 -0.33 6.92
N PRO A 331 23.10 -0.21 5.66
CA PRO A 331 22.22 0.15 4.55
C PRO A 331 21.01 -0.79 4.43
N GLN A 332 21.23 -2.09 4.67
CA GLN A 332 20.22 -3.14 4.58
C GLN A 332 19.08 -2.91 5.57
N TYR A 333 19.40 -2.61 6.84
CA TYR A 333 18.39 -2.32 7.86
C TYR A 333 17.46 -1.17 7.43
N PHE A 334 18.02 -0.04 6.98
CA PHE A 334 17.21 1.10 6.55
C PHE A 334 16.41 0.80 5.27
N ALA A 335 16.97 0.04 4.33
CA ALA A 335 16.27 -0.34 3.11
C ALA A 335 15.08 -1.27 3.38
N GLU A 336 15.28 -2.28 4.23
CA GLU A 336 14.22 -3.18 4.69
C GLU A 336 13.16 -2.41 5.47
N LYS A 337 13.58 -1.47 6.31
CA LYS A 337 12.68 -0.63 7.08
C LYS A 337 11.78 0.21 6.18
N SER A 338 12.33 0.95 5.23
CA SER A 338 11.51 1.74 4.30
C SER A 338 10.62 0.86 3.41
N LYS A 339 11.08 -0.32 2.99
CA LYS A 339 10.25 -1.29 2.25
C LYS A 339 9.07 -1.78 3.10
N GLN A 340 9.30 -2.09 4.38
CA GLN A 340 8.25 -2.48 5.32
C GLN A 340 7.22 -1.36 5.48
N LEU A 341 7.68 -0.12 5.59
CA LEU A 341 6.82 1.05 5.79
C LEU A 341 6.05 1.50 4.54
N ALA A 342 6.39 1.00 3.35
CA ALA A 342 5.64 1.29 2.12
C ALA A 342 4.21 0.70 2.11
N THR A 343 3.90 -0.20 3.05
CA THR A 343 2.54 -0.67 3.31
C THR A 343 2.24 -0.53 4.80
N TYR A 344 0.96 -0.32 5.15
CA TYR A 344 0.52 -0.32 6.53
C TYR A 344 0.28 -1.77 6.95
N TYR A 345 1.34 -2.44 7.41
CA TYR A 345 1.30 -3.84 7.84
C TYR A 345 0.69 -4.78 6.78
N GLY A 346 1.12 -4.61 5.52
CA GLY A 346 0.61 -5.36 4.37
C GLY A 346 -0.56 -4.69 3.64
N GLU A 347 -1.21 -3.69 4.25
CA GLU A 347 -2.32 -2.98 3.62
C GLU A 347 -1.82 -1.77 2.80
N PRO A 348 -2.26 -1.59 1.55
CA PRO A 348 -1.89 -0.40 0.78
C PRO A 348 -2.60 0.82 1.35
N TYR A 349 -1.84 1.79 1.89
CA TYR A 349 -2.39 3.09 2.33
C TYR A 349 -2.27 4.19 1.27
N GLY A 350 -1.63 3.88 0.14
CA GLY A 350 -1.40 4.83 -0.95
C GLY A 350 0.01 5.39 -1.00
N HIS A 351 1.02 4.68 -0.48
CA HIS A 351 2.42 5.07 -0.62
C HIS A 351 2.77 5.40 -2.09
N ILE A 352 3.44 6.53 -2.31
CA ILE A 352 3.86 6.98 -3.63
C ILE A 352 5.37 7.28 -3.68
N GLY A 353 5.89 7.32 -4.90
CA GLY A 353 7.30 7.63 -5.17
C GLY A 353 8.09 6.39 -5.61
N ASP A 354 9.29 6.67 -6.11
CA ASP A 354 10.29 5.71 -6.53
C ASP A 354 11.68 6.16 -6.08
N THR A 355 12.71 5.37 -6.37
CA THR A 355 14.11 5.66 -5.99
C THR A 355 14.66 6.98 -6.56
N SER A 356 14.03 7.57 -7.58
CA SER A 356 14.46 8.83 -8.19
C SER A 356 13.96 10.06 -7.44
N ASN A 357 12.85 9.95 -6.69
CA ASN A 357 12.18 11.07 -6.04
C ASN A 357 12.01 10.93 -4.52
N LEU A 358 12.21 9.73 -3.97
CA LEU A 358 12.32 9.47 -2.54
C LEU A 358 13.76 9.66 -2.06
N ILE A 359 13.91 10.06 -0.80
CA ILE A 359 15.21 10.20 -0.13
C ILE A 359 15.32 9.11 0.93
N TYR A 360 15.83 7.95 0.53
CA TYR A 360 16.04 6.83 1.44
C TYR A 360 17.28 7.04 2.31
N LEU A 361 17.15 6.81 3.62
CA LEU A 361 18.29 6.83 4.54
C LEU A 361 19.35 5.77 4.16
N SER A 362 18.93 4.61 3.65
CA SER A 362 19.84 3.56 3.16
C SER A 362 20.81 4.03 2.10
N ASP A 363 20.39 4.99 1.27
CA ASP A 363 21.18 5.46 0.14
C ASP A 363 22.08 6.61 0.57
N VAL A 364 21.51 7.55 1.33
CA VAL A 364 22.19 8.82 1.64
C VAL A 364 23.15 8.70 2.82
N LEU A 365 22.79 7.92 3.86
CA LEU A 365 23.66 7.76 5.04
C LEU A 365 24.89 6.89 4.75
N PHE A 366 24.88 6.12 3.66
CA PHE A 366 25.94 5.18 3.31
C PHE A 366 26.56 5.50 1.92
N GLU A 367 26.30 6.71 1.43
CA GLU A 367 26.90 7.25 0.21
C GLU A 367 28.41 7.40 0.43
N GLY A 368 29.22 6.61 -0.28
CA GLY A 368 30.68 6.60 -0.14
C GLY A 368 31.26 5.30 0.43
N GLU A 369 30.57 4.64 1.36
CA GLU A 369 30.89 3.24 1.73
C GLU A 369 30.57 2.31 0.56
N SER A 370 29.51 2.67 -0.17
CA SER A 370 29.22 2.15 -1.49
C SER A 370 30.36 2.37 -2.49
N ARG A 371 31.36 3.24 -2.31
CA ARG A 371 32.46 3.43 -3.29
C ARG A 371 33.57 2.39 -3.09
N ILE A 372 33.80 1.93 -1.87
CA ILE A 372 34.73 0.84 -1.56
C ILE A 372 34.10 -0.51 -1.95
N THR A 373 32.77 -0.63 -1.86
CA THR A 373 32.02 -1.81 -2.32
C THR A 373 31.59 -1.74 -3.80
N ARG A 374 31.45 -0.55 -4.42
CA ARG A 374 31.09 -0.40 -5.86
C ARG A 374 32.23 -0.67 -6.81
N THR A 375 33.50 -0.61 -6.38
CA THR A 375 34.57 -1.10 -7.25
C THR A 375 34.45 -2.62 -7.47
N ALA A 376 33.76 -3.35 -6.57
CA ALA A 376 33.32 -4.73 -6.81
C ALA A 376 31.92 -4.82 -7.47
N ALA A 377 31.01 -3.88 -7.20
CA ALA A 377 29.61 -3.91 -7.64
C ALA A 377 29.27 -2.97 -8.82
N GLN A 378 30.23 -2.63 -9.69
CA GLN A 378 29.95 -2.07 -11.02
C GLN A 378 29.57 -3.18 -12.02
N GLN A 379 28.85 -4.19 -11.54
CA GLN A 379 28.18 -5.16 -12.38
C GLN A 379 26.74 -4.68 -12.47
N ARG A 380 26.23 -4.51 -13.70
CA ARG A 380 24.82 -4.25 -13.96
C ARG A 380 23.96 -5.18 -13.09
N PRO A 381 22.78 -4.75 -12.60
CA PRO A 381 21.92 -5.61 -11.80
C PRO A 381 21.79 -6.98 -12.48
N PRO A 382 21.79 -8.08 -11.72
CA PRO A 382 21.75 -9.43 -12.29
C PRO A 382 20.53 -9.55 -13.20
N GLN A 383 20.79 -9.74 -14.49
CA GLN A 383 19.75 -9.90 -15.51
C GLN A 383 19.68 -11.37 -15.88
N ILE A 384 18.53 -12.00 -15.65
CA ILE A 384 18.24 -13.36 -16.07
C ILE A 384 17.14 -13.29 -17.12
N SER A 385 17.26 -14.04 -18.21
CA SER A 385 16.12 -14.32 -19.10
C SER A 385 15.67 -15.75 -18.99
N LEU A 386 14.35 -15.93 -19.04
CA LEU A 386 13.70 -17.24 -19.04
C LEU A 386 13.01 -17.46 -20.37
N GLN A 387 13.23 -18.64 -20.96
CA GLN A 387 12.52 -19.07 -22.15
C GLN A 387 11.97 -20.49 -21.95
N PRO A 388 10.65 -20.66 -21.84
CA PRO A 388 10.05 -21.98 -21.80
C PRO A 388 10.12 -22.66 -23.18
N VAL A 389 10.81 -23.80 -23.25
CA VAL A 389 11.07 -24.61 -24.46
C VAL A 389 10.25 -25.90 -24.39
N GLY A 390 9.74 -26.37 -25.53
CA GLY A 390 8.86 -27.54 -25.61
C GLY A 390 7.79 -27.38 -26.70
N PRO A 391 6.95 -28.40 -26.91
CA PRO A 391 5.88 -28.33 -27.91
C PRO A 391 4.83 -27.27 -27.52
N ARG A 392 4.22 -26.65 -28.54
CA ARG A 392 3.05 -25.77 -28.37
C ARG A 392 1.74 -26.54 -28.33
N THR A 393 1.79 -27.79 -28.79
CA THR A 393 0.63 -28.66 -28.95
C THR A 393 0.89 -29.98 -28.26
N LEU A 394 -0.06 -30.42 -27.45
CA LEU A 394 -0.04 -31.70 -26.75
C LEU A 394 -1.20 -32.57 -27.20
N THR A 395 -0.96 -33.86 -27.26
CA THR A 395 -2.01 -34.86 -27.40
C THR A 395 -2.37 -35.37 -26.00
N MET A 396 -3.66 -35.43 -25.69
CA MET A 396 -4.13 -35.99 -24.42
C MET A 396 -3.63 -37.43 -24.24
N GLY A 397 -2.98 -37.71 -23.11
CA GLY A 397 -2.31 -38.99 -22.83
C GLY A 397 -0.93 -39.16 -23.48
N GLY A 398 -0.52 -38.26 -24.37
CA GLY A 398 0.83 -38.24 -24.95
C GLY A 398 1.85 -37.66 -23.98
N GLN A 399 3.05 -38.22 -23.93
CA GLN A 399 4.18 -37.70 -23.15
C GLN A 399 5.02 -36.77 -24.01
N SER A 400 5.42 -35.63 -23.44
CA SER A 400 6.23 -34.64 -24.15
C SER A 400 7.33 -34.09 -23.24
N GLN A 401 8.45 -33.75 -23.86
CA GLN A 401 9.58 -33.15 -23.17
C GLN A 401 9.48 -31.63 -23.20
N PHE A 402 9.69 -31.03 -22.03
CA PHE A 402 9.77 -29.59 -21.81
C PHE A 402 11.13 -29.22 -21.25
N ALA A 403 11.50 -27.96 -21.44
CA ALA A 403 12.64 -27.37 -20.78
C ALA A 403 12.38 -25.90 -20.43
N VAL A 404 13.13 -25.38 -19.48
CA VAL A 404 13.27 -23.94 -19.24
C VAL A 404 14.71 -23.57 -19.52
N ALA A 405 14.94 -22.71 -20.52
CA ALA A 405 16.23 -22.10 -20.73
C ALA A 405 16.38 -20.91 -19.79
N VAL A 406 17.40 -20.96 -18.93
CA VAL A 406 17.74 -19.92 -17.96
C VAL A 406 19.08 -19.33 -18.39
N THR A 407 19.06 -18.09 -18.84
CA THR A 407 20.25 -17.42 -19.36
C THR A 407 20.66 -16.28 -18.45
N ASN A 408 21.92 -16.29 -18.01
CA ASN A 408 22.53 -15.14 -17.39
C ASN A 408 22.86 -14.11 -18.47
N GLN A 409 22.30 -12.90 -18.38
CA GLN A 409 22.57 -11.82 -19.32
C GLN A 409 23.69 -10.87 -18.86
N THR A 410 24.31 -11.13 -17.71
CA THR A 410 25.45 -10.35 -17.23
C THR A 410 26.79 -10.96 -17.67
N GLU A 411 27.84 -10.17 -17.53
CA GLU A 411 29.24 -10.59 -17.76
C GLU A 411 29.83 -11.34 -16.55
N THR A 412 29.00 -11.72 -15.58
CA THR A 412 29.45 -12.02 -14.22
C THR A 412 28.66 -13.22 -13.69
N PRO A 413 29.29 -14.19 -13.01
CA PRO A 413 28.59 -15.40 -12.58
C PRO A 413 27.50 -15.06 -11.55
N LEU A 414 26.34 -15.69 -11.70
CA LEU A 414 25.23 -15.67 -10.74
C LEU A 414 25.24 -16.94 -9.91
N GLU A 415 24.85 -16.84 -8.65
CA GLU A 415 24.85 -17.96 -7.71
C GLU A 415 23.50 -18.08 -6.99
N ALA A 416 23.18 -19.28 -6.51
CA ALA A 416 21.98 -19.56 -5.72
C ALA A 416 20.67 -19.10 -6.41
N ILE A 417 20.48 -19.48 -7.67
CA ILE A 417 19.29 -19.15 -8.45
C ILE A 417 18.22 -20.22 -8.18
N LYS A 418 17.05 -19.80 -7.71
CA LYS A 418 15.87 -20.65 -7.60
C LYS A 418 15.00 -20.43 -8.83
N VAL A 419 14.64 -21.50 -9.52
CA VAL A 419 13.73 -21.45 -10.67
C VAL A 419 12.50 -22.28 -10.35
N SER A 420 11.31 -21.74 -10.57
CA SER A 420 10.05 -22.46 -10.42
C SER A 420 9.26 -22.47 -11.72
N ALA A 421 8.59 -23.58 -12.00
CA ALA A 421 7.61 -23.71 -13.07
C ALA A 421 6.27 -24.17 -12.49
N ASP A 422 5.26 -23.29 -12.54
CA ASP A 422 3.91 -23.58 -12.08
C ASP A 422 3.14 -24.21 -13.25
N LEU A 423 2.77 -25.48 -13.09
CA LEU A 423 2.10 -26.23 -14.14
C LEU A 423 0.57 -26.14 -13.97
N PRO A 424 -0.17 -26.02 -15.08
CA PRO A 424 -1.62 -26.07 -15.01
C PRO A 424 -2.07 -27.47 -14.56
N VAL A 425 -3.20 -27.55 -13.86
CA VAL A 425 -3.81 -28.81 -13.40
C VAL A 425 -4.15 -29.80 -14.53
N THR A 426 -4.12 -29.32 -15.78
CA THR A 426 -4.32 -30.14 -16.99
C THR A 426 -3.06 -30.91 -17.41
N MET A 427 -1.93 -30.70 -16.73
CA MET A 427 -0.67 -31.40 -16.96
C MET A 427 -0.27 -32.21 -15.73
N VAL A 428 0.27 -33.41 -15.99
CA VAL A 428 0.87 -34.27 -14.98
C VAL A 428 2.33 -34.49 -15.33
N VAL A 429 3.22 -34.23 -14.38
CA VAL A 429 4.65 -34.49 -14.51
C VAL A 429 4.89 -36.00 -14.47
N SER A 430 5.50 -36.54 -15.53
CA SER A 430 5.82 -37.97 -15.63
C SER A 430 7.28 -38.26 -15.27
N HIS A 431 8.18 -37.31 -15.51
CA HIS A 431 9.60 -37.46 -15.20
C HIS A 431 10.27 -36.11 -14.94
N LEU A 432 11.16 -36.07 -13.94
CA LEU A 432 11.99 -34.91 -13.61
C LEU A 432 13.44 -35.27 -13.90
N HIS A 433 14.17 -34.39 -14.59
CA HIS A 433 15.62 -34.52 -14.71
C HIS A 433 16.33 -33.81 -13.54
N GLU A 434 17.52 -34.30 -13.19
CA GLU A 434 18.38 -33.97 -12.04
C GLU A 434 18.18 -32.60 -11.37
N THR A 435 18.26 -32.59 -10.03
CA THR A 435 18.18 -31.42 -9.11
C THR A 435 16.82 -30.70 -9.05
N ALA A 436 15.77 -31.29 -9.63
CA ALA A 436 14.41 -30.77 -9.57
C ALA A 436 13.60 -31.40 -8.43
N GLU A 437 12.82 -30.59 -7.73
CA GLU A 437 11.85 -31.02 -6.72
C GLU A 437 10.44 -30.70 -7.23
N PHE A 438 9.48 -31.62 -7.02
CA PHE A 438 8.09 -31.40 -7.43
C PHE A 438 7.19 -31.20 -6.21
N ASP A 439 6.64 -29.99 -6.10
CA ASP A 439 5.65 -29.61 -5.12
C ASP A 439 4.26 -30.04 -5.62
N ARG A 440 3.82 -31.22 -5.15
CA ARG A 440 2.54 -31.81 -5.52
C ARG A 440 1.33 -30.93 -5.14
N PRO A 441 1.23 -30.39 -3.91
CA PRO A 441 0.14 -29.48 -3.52
C PRO A 441 -0.07 -28.30 -4.47
N HIS A 442 1.02 -27.70 -4.97
CA HIS A 442 0.96 -26.52 -5.82
C HIS A 442 1.13 -26.82 -7.33
N ASN A 443 1.31 -28.10 -7.69
CA ASN A 443 1.61 -28.55 -9.05
C ASN A 443 2.79 -27.79 -9.69
N ALA A 444 3.86 -27.59 -8.92
CA ALA A 444 5.01 -26.77 -9.32
C ALA A 444 6.31 -27.57 -9.29
N ILE A 445 7.22 -27.28 -10.21
CA ILE A 445 8.58 -27.83 -10.24
C ILE A 445 9.56 -26.76 -9.78
N HIS A 446 10.50 -27.11 -8.92
CA HIS A 446 11.56 -26.23 -8.42
C HIS A 446 12.93 -26.76 -8.79
N TRP A 447 13.82 -25.88 -9.24
CA TRP A 447 15.23 -26.17 -9.47
C TRP A 447 16.11 -25.21 -8.67
N HIS A 448 17.22 -25.75 -8.16
CA HIS A 448 18.26 -24.99 -7.47
C HIS A 448 19.53 -24.95 -8.33
N VAL A 449 19.68 -23.88 -9.11
CA VAL A 449 20.88 -23.67 -9.93
C VAL A 449 21.95 -23.00 -9.07
N LYS A 450 22.89 -23.82 -8.56
CA LYS A 450 23.97 -23.37 -7.66
C LYS A 450 24.78 -22.22 -8.24
N ARG A 451 25.11 -22.30 -9.53
CA ARG A 451 25.91 -21.30 -10.25
C ARG A 451 25.54 -21.27 -11.73
N LEU A 452 25.49 -20.08 -12.31
CA LEU A 452 25.30 -19.81 -13.73
C LEU A 452 26.36 -18.77 -14.16
N GLY A 453 27.32 -19.18 -14.97
CA GLY A 453 28.43 -18.36 -15.44
C GLY A 453 28.00 -17.16 -16.30
N PRO A 454 28.92 -16.23 -16.60
CA PRO A 454 28.69 -15.12 -17.52
C PRO A 454 28.12 -15.60 -18.86
N ARG A 455 27.02 -14.98 -19.32
CA ARG A 455 26.35 -15.34 -20.59
C ARG A 455 25.93 -16.81 -20.73
N GLU A 456 26.03 -17.61 -19.66
CA GLU A 456 25.73 -19.04 -19.68
C GLU A 456 24.21 -19.25 -19.77
N THR A 457 23.81 -20.25 -20.54
CA THR A 457 22.43 -20.74 -20.57
C THR A 457 22.38 -22.18 -20.07
N LYS A 458 21.53 -22.44 -19.07
CA LYS A 458 21.22 -23.80 -18.61
C LYS A 458 19.81 -24.22 -19.00
N LEU A 459 19.66 -25.48 -19.37
CA LEU A 459 18.38 -26.09 -19.75
C LEU A 459 17.88 -27.00 -18.64
N LEU A 460 16.81 -26.57 -17.98
CA LEU A 460 16.15 -27.33 -16.90
C LEU A 460 15.01 -28.15 -17.51
N ARG A 461 15.17 -29.47 -17.57
CA ARG A 461 14.29 -30.36 -18.34
C ARG A 461 13.31 -31.12 -17.46
N PHE A 462 12.11 -31.34 -17.97
CA PHE A 462 11.11 -32.22 -17.37
C PHE A 462 10.23 -32.85 -18.45
N GLN A 463 9.50 -33.90 -18.12
CA GLN A 463 8.51 -34.52 -18.99
C GLN A 463 7.14 -34.45 -18.33
N ALA A 464 6.14 -34.16 -19.14
CA ALA A 464 4.77 -34.09 -18.70
C ALA A 464 3.80 -34.57 -19.78
N SER A 465 2.61 -34.96 -19.34
CA SER A 465 1.51 -35.40 -20.18
C SER A 465 0.26 -34.58 -19.90
N ALA A 466 -0.52 -34.31 -20.95
CA ALA A 466 -1.82 -33.67 -20.81
C ALA A 466 -2.89 -34.68 -20.38
N VAL A 467 -3.63 -34.36 -19.33
CA VAL A 467 -4.74 -35.19 -18.80
C VAL A 467 -6.13 -34.63 -19.10
N SER A 468 -6.20 -33.41 -19.65
CA SER A 468 -7.45 -32.75 -20.08
C SER A 468 -7.24 -32.07 -21.43
N GLY A 469 -8.28 -32.00 -22.25
CA GLY A 469 -8.26 -31.33 -23.56
C GLY A 469 -8.42 -29.81 -23.52
N GLN A 470 -8.36 -29.19 -22.34
CA GLN A 470 -8.46 -27.73 -22.19
C GLN A 470 -7.11 -27.07 -22.45
N ALA A 471 -7.10 -25.98 -23.24
CA ALA A 471 -5.91 -25.15 -23.41
C ALA A 471 -5.47 -24.55 -22.06
N ALA A 472 -4.16 -24.39 -21.88
CA ALA A 472 -3.60 -23.93 -20.62
C ALA A 472 -2.29 -23.16 -20.82
N ASN A 473 -1.89 -22.41 -19.81
CA ASN A 473 -0.57 -21.78 -19.73
C ASN A 473 0.23 -22.42 -18.60
N TYR A 474 1.53 -22.55 -18.77
CA TYR A 474 2.43 -22.78 -17.64
C TYR A 474 3.37 -21.58 -17.47
N GLU A 475 3.56 -21.19 -16.22
CA GLU A 475 4.31 -20.01 -15.81
C GLU A 475 5.68 -20.42 -15.28
N VAL A 476 6.70 -19.58 -15.50
CA VAL A 476 8.05 -19.81 -15.03
C VAL A 476 8.60 -18.56 -14.37
N ARG A 477 9.20 -18.71 -13.20
CA ARG A 477 9.80 -17.63 -12.40
C ARG A 477 11.23 -17.98 -12.04
N ALA A 478 12.09 -16.97 -11.95
CA ALA A 478 13.43 -17.10 -11.40
C ALA A 478 13.69 -16.05 -10.34
N GLU A 479 14.28 -16.51 -9.25
CA GLU A 479 14.58 -15.72 -8.07
C GLU A 479 16.05 -15.88 -7.72
N LEU A 480 16.69 -14.78 -7.35
CA LEU A 480 18.06 -14.76 -6.87
C LEU A 480 18.05 -14.51 -5.36
N ALA A 481 18.77 -15.35 -4.60
CA ALA A 481 18.84 -15.21 -3.15
C ALA A 481 19.28 -13.80 -2.74
N GLY A 482 18.51 -13.14 -1.86
CA GLY A 482 18.78 -11.78 -1.39
C GLY A 482 18.36 -10.64 -2.33
N VAL A 483 17.98 -10.92 -3.59
CA VAL A 483 17.50 -9.90 -4.55
C VAL A 483 16.00 -10.06 -4.84
N GLY A 484 15.45 -11.27 -4.73
CA GLY A 484 14.04 -11.57 -5.01
C GLY A 484 13.81 -12.05 -6.45
N THR A 485 12.56 -11.97 -6.93
CA THR A 485 12.21 -12.37 -8.31
C THR A 485 12.81 -11.41 -9.32
N VAL A 486 13.59 -11.95 -10.26
CA VAL A 486 14.35 -11.17 -11.25
C VAL A 486 13.91 -11.45 -12.69
N ALA A 487 13.13 -12.51 -12.94
CA ALA A 487 12.60 -12.82 -14.27
C ALA A 487 11.29 -13.63 -14.22
N PHE A 488 10.43 -13.42 -15.23
CA PHE A 488 9.16 -14.12 -15.44
C PHE A 488 8.97 -14.45 -16.92
N ALA A 489 8.43 -15.64 -17.22
CA ALA A 489 7.99 -16.01 -18.56
C ALA A 489 6.78 -16.95 -18.48
N GLN A 490 6.01 -17.01 -19.57
CA GLN A 490 4.85 -17.89 -19.68
C GLN A 490 4.80 -18.55 -21.06
N LYS A 491 4.16 -19.72 -21.15
CA LYS A 491 3.94 -20.40 -22.42
C LYS A 491 2.55 -21.01 -22.51
N ALA A 492 1.86 -20.67 -23.60
CA ALA A 492 0.57 -21.22 -23.95
C ALA A 492 0.69 -22.60 -24.61
N LEU A 493 -0.23 -23.49 -24.25
CA LEU A 493 -0.33 -24.87 -24.72
C LEU A 493 -1.73 -25.13 -25.29
N GLN A 494 -1.76 -25.70 -26.49
CA GLN A 494 -2.96 -26.22 -27.14
C GLN A 494 -3.03 -27.74 -26.92
N ILE A 495 -4.18 -28.26 -26.48
CA ILE A 495 -4.31 -29.70 -26.19
C ILE A 495 -5.37 -30.31 -27.10
N HIS A 496 -4.98 -31.28 -27.92
CA HIS A 496 -5.89 -32.02 -28.78
C HIS A 496 -6.28 -33.35 -28.14
N ARG A 497 -7.57 -33.69 -28.23
CA ARG A 497 -8.05 -35.04 -27.95
C ARG A 497 -7.64 -35.94 -29.11
N THR A 498 -7.04 -37.08 -28.80
CA THR A 498 -6.91 -38.18 -29.74
C THR A 498 -8.32 -38.61 -30.15
N ALA A 499 -8.63 -38.51 -31.45
CA ALA A 499 -9.82 -39.14 -32.00
C ALA A 499 -9.61 -40.64 -31.87
N ASN A 500 -10.25 -41.28 -30.88
CA ASN A 500 -10.24 -42.74 -30.82
C ASN A 500 -10.95 -43.26 -32.07
N ALA A 501 -10.22 -44.05 -32.85
CA ALA A 501 -10.76 -44.92 -33.88
C ALA A 501 -11.88 -45.76 -33.26
N SER A 502 -13.11 -45.56 -33.75
CA SER A 502 -14.25 -46.37 -33.37
C SER A 502 -14.02 -47.81 -33.83
N HIS A 503 -13.94 -48.73 -32.87
CA HIS A 503 -14.28 -50.13 -33.13
C HIS A 503 -15.77 -50.18 -33.53
N ASP A 504 -16.02 -50.20 -34.84
CA ASP A 504 -17.34 -50.48 -35.40
C ASP A 504 -17.62 -51.98 -35.30
N THR A 505 -18.49 -52.38 -34.37
CA THR A 505 -19.28 -53.60 -34.50
C THR A 505 -20.43 -53.35 -35.48
N PRO A 506 -20.59 -54.15 -36.55
CA PRO A 506 -21.59 -53.88 -37.58
C PRO A 506 -23.00 -54.24 -37.09
N ARG A 507 -23.88 -53.23 -37.05
CA ARG A 507 -25.32 -53.43 -36.86
C ARG A 507 -25.98 -53.60 -38.23
N VAL A 508 -26.51 -54.80 -38.45
CA VAL A 508 -27.36 -55.18 -39.59
C VAL A 508 -28.60 -54.29 -39.63
N ALA A 509 -28.86 -53.61 -40.75
CA ALA A 509 -30.18 -53.09 -41.08
C ALA A 509 -30.45 -53.19 -42.58
N LYS A 510 -31.55 -53.88 -42.89
CA LYS A 510 -32.16 -54.11 -44.19
C LYS A 510 -32.68 -52.81 -44.81
N GLY A 511 -32.66 -52.73 -46.15
CA GLY A 511 -33.59 -51.89 -46.91
C GLY A 511 -32.93 -51.01 -47.97
N ALA A 512 -32.83 -51.53 -49.19
CA ALA A 512 -32.70 -50.72 -50.41
C ALA A 512 -34.07 -50.08 -50.76
N PRO A 513 -34.15 -48.99 -51.56
CA PRO A 513 -33.95 -49.13 -53.00
C PRO A 513 -33.22 -47.98 -53.75
N ARG A 514 -32.40 -48.41 -54.71
CA ARG A 514 -32.12 -47.94 -56.09
C ARG A 514 -32.02 -46.44 -56.48
N GLN A 515 -30.86 -46.19 -57.11
CA GLN A 515 -30.58 -45.48 -58.38
C GLN A 515 -30.60 -43.94 -58.44
N ARG A 516 -29.44 -43.33 -58.73
CA ARG A 516 -28.95 -43.02 -60.10
C ARG A 516 -27.50 -42.51 -60.07
N ILE A 517 -26.73 -42.94 -61.07
CA ILE A 517 -25.40 -42.44 -61.47
C ILE A 517 -25.61 -41.43 -62.62
N PRO A 518 -24.81 -40.35 -62.71
CA PRO A 518 -23.79 -40.23 -63.78
C PRO A 518 -22.45 -39.66 -63.24
N GLN A 519 -21.30 -40.34 -63.36
CA GLN A 519 -20.25 -40.13 -64.39
C GLN A 519 -20.24 -38.70 -64.96
N THR A 520 -19.22 -37.87 -64.76
CA THR A 520 -17.89 -37.81 -65.41
C THR A 520 -17.05 -36.73 -64.65
N GLY A 521 -15.74 -36.56 -64.74
CA GLY A 521 -14.69 -37.07 -65.60
C GLY A 521 -13.32 -36.60 -65.07
N ALA A 522 -12.26 -37.21 -65.60
CA ALA A 522 -10.87 -37.01 -65.22
C ALA A 522 -10.21 -35.80 -65.90
N SER A 523 -9.22 -35.20 -65.24
CA SER A 523 -8.00 -34.62 -65.83
C SER A 523 -7.10 -34.11 -64.70
N ALA A 524 -5.99 -34.78 -64.41
CA ALA A 524 -4.69 -34.68 -65.07
C ALA A 524 -3.81 -33.59 -64.43
N LEU A 525 -2.71 -34.05 -63.84
CA LEU A 525 -1.51 -33.32 -63.43
C LEU A 525 -0.90 -32.56 -64.64
N PRO A 526 0.00 -31.60 -64.40
CA PRO A 526 1.41 -32.00 -64.41
C PRO A 526 2.31 -31.33 -63.36
N ILE A 527 3.34 -32.11 -63.07
CA ILE A 527 4.64 -31.81 -62.45
C ILE A 527 5.34 -30.64 -63.18
N VAL A 528 6.18 -29.86 -62.48
CA VAL A 528 7.63 -29.69 -62.74
C VAL A 528 8.26 -28.67 -61.79
N GLN A 529 9.44 -29.07 -61.35
CA GLN A 529 10.45 -28.49 -60.47
C GLN A 529 10.89 -27.05 -60.80
N ARG A 530 11.22 -26.28 -59.75
CA ARG A 530 12.61 -25.97 -59.36
C ARG A 530 12.67 -25.54 -57.91
#